data_AF-A0A3D6DUM5-F1
#
_entry.id   AF-A0A3D6DUM5-F1
#
_cell.length_a   1.000
_cell.length_b   1.000
_cell.length_c   1.000
_cell.angle_alpha   90.00
_cell.angle_beta   90.00
_cell.angle_gamma   90.00
#
_symmetry.space_group_name_H-M   'P 1'
#
loop_
_entity.id
_entity.type
_entity.pdbx_description
1 polymer ?
#
loop_
_entity_poly.entity_id
_entity_poly.type
_entity_poly.pdbx_seq_one_letter_code
_entity_poly.pdbx_strand_id
1 'polypeptide(L)'
;EALLVEHGEWIEKKLDEWSARRAPELLQISDGVELPLLGTVLRVHLASGASRCVWNLLTGQPTLTLCLRSPADAPRLLERALRDKARTLFDERLAHYAAQLGVQPPRLSLSSARTRWGSCSPRSGIRLN
;
A
#
# COMPACT_ATOMS: atom_id res chain seq x y z
N GLU A 1 -36.64 4.01 10.87
CA GLU A 1 -36.47 5.42 10.45
C GLU A 1 -36.08 6.38 11.58
N ALA A 2 -36.35 6.08 12.87
CA ALA A 2 -36.03 6.98 13.99
C ALA A 2 -34.51 7.22 14.25
N LEU A 3 -33.64 6.25 13.93
CA LEU A 3 -32.21 6.28 14.27
C LEU A 3 -31.37 7.26 13.41
N LEU A 4 -31.87 7.61 12.21
CA LEU A 4 -31.23 8.61 11.35
C LEU A 4 -31.57 10.04 11.79
N VAL A 5 -32.76 10.25 12.37
CA VAL A 5 -33.20 11.56 12.85
C VAL A 5 -32.52 11.90 14.17
N GLU A 6 -32.35 10.92 15.07
CA GLU A 6 -31.74 11.12 16.40
C GLU A 6 -30.22 11.39 16.34
N HIS A 7 -29.56 11.05 15.23
CA HIS A 7 -28.12 11.26 15.05
C HIS A 7 -27.76 12.14 13.85
N GLY A 8 -28.73 12.84 13.25
CA GLY A 8 -28.51 13.69 12.06
C GLY A 8 -27.42 14.74 12.28
N GLU A 9 -27.49 15.48 13.40
CA GLU A 9 -26.49 16.49 13.76
C GLU A 9 -25.09 15.88 13.98
N TRP A 10 -25.01 14.65 14.52
CA TRP A 10 -23.75 13.95 14.71
C TRP A 10 -23.17 13.48 13.36
N ILE A 11 -24.01 13.03 12.44
CA ILE A 11 -23.62 12.61 11.09
C ILE A 11 -23.11 13.81 10.28
N GLU A 12 -23.83 14.93 10.30
CA GLU A 12 -23.43 16.18 9.62
C GLU A 12 -22.10 16.70 10.17
N LYS A 13 -21.97 16.77 11.50
CA LYS A 13 -20.71 17.16 12.15
C LYS A 13 -19.55 16.25 11.76
N LYS A 14 -19.77 14.93 11.66
CA LYS A 14 -18.72 13.98 11.25
C LYS A 14 -18.36 14.09 9.77
N LEU A 15 -19.33 14.40 8.90
CA LEU A 15 -19.09 14.67 7.48
C LEU A 15 -18.32 15.97 7.28
N ASP A 16 -18.64 17.02 8.03
CA ASP A 16 -17.91 18.29 8.03
C ASP A 16 -16.49 18.12 8.57
N GLU A 17 -16.32 17.41 9.69
CA GLU A 17 -15.01 17.04 10.22
C GLU A 17 -14.19 16.20 9.23
N TRP A 18 -14.83 15.37 8.39
CA TRP A 18 -14.15 14.55 7.40
C TRP A 18 -13.81 15.33 6.13
N SER A 19 -14.70 16.21 5.67
CA SER A 19 -14.49 17.06 4.49
C SER A 19 -13.48 18.19 4.73
N ALA A 20 -13.42 18.71 5.97
CA ALA A 20 -12.44 19.71 6.38
C ALA A 20 -11.04 19.14 6.62
N ARG A 21 -10.85 17.80 6.52
CA ARG A 21 -9.51 17.21 6.62
C ARG A 21 -8.68 17.69 5.44
N ARG A 22 -7.60 18.39 5.77
CA ARG A 22 -6.56 18.78 4.81
C ARG A 22 -6.10 17.51 4.10
N ALA A 23 -6.10 17.55 2.76
CA ALA A 23 -5.58 16.45 1.98
C ALA A 23 -4.15 16.15 2.46
N PRO A 24 -3.80 14.87 2.69
CA PRO A 24 -2.46 14.53 3.12
C PRO A 24 -1.46 15.11 2.13
N GLU A 25 -0.45 15.80 2.67
CA GLU A 25 0.61 16.35 1.86
C GLU A 25 1.27 15.22 1.06
N LEU A 26 1.45 15.43 -0.24
CA LEU A 26 2.06 14.43 -1.09
C LEU A 26 3.51 14.24 -0.64
N LEU A 27 3.82 13.02 -0.21
CA LEU A 27 5.17 12.68 0.21
C LEU A 27 6.14 12.89 -0.96
N GLN A 28 7.10 13.79 -0.77
CA GLN A 28 8.19 13.97 -1.72
C GLN A 28 9.18 12.82 -1.58
N ILE A 29 9.46 12.14 -2.69
CA ILE A 29 10.41 11.03 -2.73
C ILE A 29 11.80 11.59 -3.03
N SER A 30 12.56 11.85 -1.97
CA SER A 30 13.96 12.31 -2.03
C SER A 30 14.93 11.21 -1.56
N ASP A 31 16.22 11.39 -1.85
CA ASP A 31 17.25 10.52 -1.27
C ASP A 31 17.23 10.60 0.26
N GLY A 32 17.34 9.45 0.91
CA GLY A 32 17.28 9.31 2.36
C GLY A 32 15.87 9.34 2.96
N VAL A 33 14.80 9.45 2.16
CA VAL A 33 13.43 9.44 2.71
C VAL A 33 13.15 8.14 3.47
N GLU A 34 12.49 8.27 4.62
CA GLU A 34 12.16 7.16 5.50
C GLU A 34 10.66 6.85 5.46
N LEU A 35 10.33 5.58 5.26
CA LEU A 35 8.97 5.08 5.12
C LEU A 35 8.69 3.99 6.14
N PRO A 36 7.51 3.98 6.78
CA PRO A 36 7.10 2.82 7.57
C PRO A 36 6.87 1.62 6.65
N LEU A 37 7.50 0.49 6.97
CA LEU A 37 7.32 -0.79 6.28
C LEU A 37 7.26 -1.93 7.31
N LEU A 38 6.07 -2.53 7.45
CA LEU A 38 5.84 -3.72 8.29
C LEU A 38 6.34 -3.58 9.74
N GLY A 39 6.13 -2.41 10.35
CA GLY A 39 6.57 -2.11 11.72
C GLY A 39 8.04 -1.71 11.85
N THR A 40 8.76 -1.57 10.73
CA THR A 40 10.14 -1.07 10.68
C THR A 40 10.23 0.19 9.82
N VAL A 41 11.36 0.89 9.86
CA VAL A 41 11.62 2.06 9.03
C VAL A 41 12.49 1.65 7.83
N LEU A 42 11.92 1.76 6.63
CA LEU A 42 12.63 1.60 5.35
C LEU A 42 13.28 2.92 4.96
N ARG A 43 14.60 2.94 4.75
CA ARG A 43 15.29 4.08 4.14
C ARG A 43 15.40 3.90 2.63
N VAL A 44 14.99 4.91 1.87
CA VAL A 44 15.03 4.91 0.41
C VAL A 44 16.25 5.69 -0.08
N HIS A 45 17.03 5.08 -0.97
CA HIS A 45 18.16 5.72 -1.63
C HIS A 45 17.88 5.92 -3.12
N LEU A 46 18.31 7.05 -3.67
CA LEU A 46 18.20 7.36 -5.10
C LEU A 46 19.58 7.27 -5.74
N ALA A 47 19.69 6.49 -6.81
CA ALA A 47 20.91 6.36 -7.61
C ALA A 47 20.59 6.55 -9.10
N SER A 48 21.60 6.88 -9.91
CA SER A 48 21.44 6.88 -11.37
C SER A 48 21.44 5.45 -11.92
N GLY A 49 20.57 5.13 -12.87
CA GLY A 49 20.57 3.83 -13.55
C GLY A 49 19.32 3.51 -14.39
N ALA A 50 19.12 2.23 -14.67
CA ALA A 50 18.16 1.75 -15.68
C ALA A 50 16.77 1.34 -15.13
N SER A 51 16.20 2.12 -14.21
CA SER A 51 14.89 1.84 -13.56
C SER A 51 14.87 0.52 -12.79
N ARG A 52 15.91 0.27 -11.98
CA ARG A 52 16.03 -0.93 -11.14
C ARG A 52 15.74 -0.63 -9.67
N CYS A 53 15.21 -1.62 -8.95
CA CYS A 53 14.94 -1.55 -7.52
C CYS A 53 15.79 -2.59 -6.81
N VAL A 54 16.58 -2.19 -5.81
CA VAL A 54 17.46 -3.09 -5.06
C VAL A 54 17.06 -3.05 -3.58
N TRP A 55 16.61 -4.18 -3.07
CA TRP A 55 16.27 -4.35 -1.66
C TRP A 55 17.48 -4.86 -0.88
N ASN A 56 17.81 -4.22 0.23
CA ASN A 56 18.70 -4.78 1.24
C ASN A 56 17.95 -4.86 2.57
N LEU A 57 17.65 -6.09 2.97
CA LEU A 57 16.88 -6.42 4.18
C LEU A 57 17.71 -7.21 5.21
N LEU A 58 18.98 -7.50 4.90
CA LEU A 58 19.79 -8.46 5.67
C LEU A 58 20.68 -7.78 6.71
N THR A 59 20.99 -6.49 6.56
CA THR A 59 21.97 -5.79 7.38
C THR A 59 21.41 -4.47 7.90
N GLY A 60 21.27 -4.34 9.22
CA GLY A 60 20.88 -3.09 9.87
C GLY A 60 19.47 -2.63 9.51
N GLN A 61 19.30 -1.31 9.32
CA GLN A 61 18.04 -0.72 8.86
C GLN A 61 17.72 -1.19 7.44
N PRO A 62 16.48 -1.63 7.13
CA PRO A 62 16.13 -2.04 5.79
C PRO A 62 16.25 -0.86 4.82
N THR A 63 16.81 -1.12 3.64
CA THR A 63 17.00 -0.11 2.60
C THR A 63 16.46 -0.55 1.25
N LEU A 64 15.99 0.43 0.47
CA LEU A 64 15.56 0.28 -0.91
C LEU A 64 16.28 1.31 -1.78
N THR A 65 17.14 0.85 -2.69
CA THR A 65 17.79 1.71 -3.67
C THR A 65 17.00 1.72 -4.97
N LEU A 66 16.60 2.91 -5.39
CA LEU A 66 15.91 3.20 -6.65
C LEU A 66 16.93 3.73 -7.66
N CYS A 67 17.27 2.92 -8.65
CA CYS A 67 18.15 3.32 -9.74
C CYS A 67 17.34 4.00 -10.85
N LEU A 68 17.29 5.33 -10.83
CA LEU A 68 16.44 6.18 -11.65
C LEU A 68 17.09 6.54 -13.00
N ARG A 69 16.28 6.67 -14.06
CA ARG A 69 16.72 7.29 -15.32
C ARG A 69 16.63 8.82 -15.25
N SER A 70 15.64 9.31 -14.51
CA SER A 70 15.43 10.72 -14.18
C SER A 70 14.89 10.81 -12.76
N PRO A 71 15.19 11.88 -11.98
CA PRO A 71 14.59 12.10 -10.66
C PRO A 71 13.07 11.98 -10.62
N ALA A 72 12.39 12.36 -11.71
CA ALA A 72 10.93 12.27 -11.84
C ALA A 72 10.38 10.82 -11.80
N ASP A 73 11.23 9.80 -12.02
CA ASP A 73 10.83 8.40 -11.95
C ASP A 73 10.64 7.88 -10.52
N ALA A 74 11.17 8.60 -9.50
CA ALA A 74 11.25 8.07 -8.14
C ALA A 74 9.90 7.61 -7.57
N PRO A 75 8.80 8.38 -7.64
CA PRO A 75 7.51 7.95 -7.10
C PRO A 75 6.98 6.69 -7.78
N ARG A 76 7.05 6.63 -9.12
CA ARG A 76 6.59 5.49 -9.91
C ARG A 76 7.41 4.23 -9.61
N LEU A 77 8.73 4.39 -9.48
CA LEU A 77 9.62 3.26 -9.24
C LEU A 77 9.49 2.73 -7.81
N LEU A 78 9.31 3.63 -6.84
CA LEU A 78 8.98 3.28 -5.46
C LEU A 78 7.64 2.53 -5.39
N GLU A 79 6.57 3.05 -6.01
CA GLU A 79 5.26 2.40 -6.03
C GLU A 79 5.37 0.98 -6.60
N ARG A 80 6.07 0.82 -7.73
CA ARG A 80 6.32 -0.49 -8.33
C ARG A 80 7.02 -1.43 -7.34
N ALA A 81 8.13 -0.98 -6.73
CA ALA A 81 8.89 -1.79 -5.78
C ALA A 81 8.03 -2.27 -4.60
N LEU A 82 7.22 -1.36 -4.03
CA LEU A 82 6.34 -1.66 -2.91
C LEU A 82 5.19 -2.58 -3.33
N ARG A 83 4.60 -2.39 -4.51
CA ARG A 83 3.57 -3.28 -5.05
C ARG A 83 4.11 -4.68 -5.31
N ASP A 84 5.31 -4.80 -5.85
CA ASP A 84 5.96 -6.09 -6.08
C ASP A 84 6.23 -6.80 -4.74
N LYS A 85 6.73 -6.08 -3.73
CA LYS A 85 6.91 -6.60 -2.37
C LYS A 85 5.59 -7.02 -1.72
N ALA A 86 4.53 -6.22 -1.89
CA ALA A 86 3.20 -6.51 -1.37
C ALA A 86 2.61 -7.77 -2.00
N ARG A 87 2.77 -7.98 -3.31
CA ARG A 87 2.32 -9.21 -3.99
C ARG A 87 2.95 -10.45 -3.36
N THR A 88 4.27 -10.49 -3.21
CA THR A 88 4.96 -11.61 -2.57
C THR A 88 4.40 -11.90 -1.18
N LEU A 89 4.26 -10.86 -0.35
CA LEU A 89 3.77 -10.98 1.02
C LEU A 89 2.31 -11.41 1.12
N PHE A 90 1.49 -11.02 0.16
CA PHE A 90 0.08 -11.39 0.11
C PHE A 90 -0.11 -12.79 -0.45
N ASP A 91 0.66 -13.20 -1.45
CA ASP A 91 0.65 -14.56 -1.98
C ASP A 91 1.05 -15.57 -0.90
N GLU A 92 2.11 -15.29 -0.12
CA GLU A 92 2.53 -16.11 1.03
C GLU A 92 1.41 -16.27 2.06
N ARG A 93 0.79 -15.16 2.46
CA ARG A 93 -0.33 -15.17 3.43
C ARG A 93 -1.55 -15.89 2.88
N LEU A 94 -1.84 -15.69 1.60
CA LEU A 94 -2.98 -16.31 0.96
C LEU A 94 -2.80 -17.82 0.90
N ALA A 95 -1.61 -18.30 0.54
CA ALA A 95 -1.28 -19.72 0.58
C ALA A 95 -1.44 -20.31 1.98
N HIS A 96 -0.95 -19.60 3.01
CA HIS A 96 -1.09 -20.03 4.41
C HIS A 96 -2.56 -20.20 4.82
N TYR A 97 -3.41 -19.20 4.60
CA TYR A 97 -4.81 -19.27 5.02
C TYR A 97 -5.67 -20.16 4.12
N ALA A 98 -5.38 -20.24 2.81
CA ALA A 98 -6.09 -21.14 1.92
C ALA A 98 -5.90 -22.61 2.36
N ALA A 99 -4.67 -22.98 2.75
CA ALA A 99 -4.39 -24.30 3.29
C ALA A 99 -5.18 -24.61 4.58
N GLN A 100 -5.24 -23.65 5.52
CA GLN A 100 -6.02 -23.82 6.76
C GLN A 100 -7.53 -23.94 6.52
N LEU A 101 -8.04 -23.29 5.46
CA LEU A 101 -9.44 -23.33 5.09
C LEU A 101 -9.80 -24.52 4.18
N GLY A 102 -8.81 -25.32 3.75
CA GLY A 102 -9.02 -26.43 2.82
C GLY A 102 -9.45 -26.00 1.41
N VAL A 103 -9.10 -24.78 1.00
CA VAL A 103 -9.42 -24.24 -0.33
C VAL A 103 -8.16 -24.03 -1.16
N GLN A 104 -8.32 -23.98 -2.48
CA GLN A 104 -7.23 -23.56 -3.36
C GLN A 104 -6.98 -22.05 -3.22
N PRO A 105 -5.71 -21.58 -3.26
CA PRO A 105 -5.40 -20.15 -3.25
C PRO A 105 -6.10 -19.43 -4.43
N PRO A 106 -6.99 -18.45 -4.17
CA PRO A 106 -7.65 -17.71 -5.25
C PRO A 106 -6.65 -16.81 -5.98
N ARG A 107 -7.03 -16.33 -7.17
CA ARG A 107 -6.24 -15.33 -7.90
C ARG A 107 -6.10 -14.06 -7.06
N LEU A 108 -4.88 -13.52 -6.96
CA LEU A 108 -4.60 -12.25 -6.30
C LEU A 108 -4.39 -11.13 -7.32
N SER A 109 -4.98 -9.96 -7.04
CA SER A 109 -4.69 -8.72 -7.77
C SER A 109 -4.51 -7.54 -6.82
N LEU A 110 -3.62 -6.61 -7.17
CA LEU A 110 -3.53 -5.31 -6.51
C LEU A 110 -4.32 -4.26 -7.31
N SER A 111 -4.86 -3.28 -6.61
CA SER A 111 -5.65 -2.19 -7.18
C SER A 111 -5.28 -0.84 -6.55
N SER A 112 -6.00 0.20 -6.93
CA SER A 112 -5.90 1.55 -6.37
C SER A 112 -7.23 1.97 -5.76
N ALA A 113 -7.95 1.03 -5.13
CA ALA A 113 -9.27 1.28 -4.57
C ALA A 113 -9.20 2.24 -3.38
N ARG A 114 -9.85 3.40 -3.47
CA ARG A 114 -9.73 4.46 -2.46
C ARG A 114 -10.72 4.33 -1.30
N THR A 115 -11.80 3.58 -1.49
CA THR A 115 -12.93 3.49 -0.56
C THR A 115 -13.01 2.17 0.19
N ARG A 116 -12.15 1.20 -0.15
CA ARG A 116 -12.12 -0.14 0.44
C ARG A 116 -10.71 -0.69 0.42
N TRP A 117 -10.37 -1.51 1.40
CA TRP A 117 -9.07 -2.18 1.45
C TRP A 117 -8.96 -3.35 0.47
N GLY A 118 -10.10 -3.87 0.00
CA GLY A 118 -10.12 -4.95 -0.98
C GLY A 118 -11.51 -5.49 -1.26
N SER A 119 -11.55 -6.58 -2.02
CA SER A 119 -12.75 -7.37 -2.31
C SER A 119 -12.39 -8.84 -2.49
N CYS A 120 -13.28 -9.75 -2.08
CA CYS A 120 -13.17 -11.18 -2.32
C CYS A 120 -14.39 -11.65 -3.15
N SER A 121 -14.16 -12.36 -4.24
CA SER A 121 -15.23 -12.89 -5.09
C SER A 121 -14.83 -14.26 -5.66
N PRO A 122 -15.76 -15.23 -5.72
CA PRO A 122 -15.54 -16.49 -6.43
C PRO A 122 -15.18 -16.31 -7.92
N ARG A 123 -15.64 -15.21 -8.55
CA ARG A 123 -15.41 -14.94 -9.98
C ARG A 123 -14.05 -14.29 -10.25
N SER A 124 -13.68 -13.28 -9.46
CA SER A 124 -12.49 -12.46 -9.72
C SER A 124 -11.32 -12.71 -8.77
N GLY A 125 -11.51 -13.58 -7.77
CA GLY A 125 -10.52 -13.83 -6.73
C GLY A 125 -10.46 -12.71 -5.69
N ILE A 126 -9.30 -12.56 -5.08
CA ILE A 126 -9.01 -11.52 -4.07
C ILE A 126 -8.35 -10.33 -4.76
N ARG A 127 -8.84 -9.14 -4.45
CA ARG A 127 -8.26 -7.86 -4.86
C ARG A 127 -7.96 -7.03 -3.62
N LEU A 128 -6.75 -6.54 -3.49
CA LEU A 128 -6.31 -5.67 -2.38
C LEU A 128 -5.88 -4.30 -2.92
N ASN A 129 -5.95 -3.25 -2.09
CA ASN A 129 -5.42 -1.93 -2.42
C ASN A 129 -3.91 -1.88 -2.11
#